data_AF-A0A2X5NH00-F1
#
_entry.id   AF-A0A2X5NH00-F1
#
_cell.length_a   1.000
_cell.length_b   1.000
_cell.length_c   1.000
_cell.angle_alpha   90.00
_cell.angle_beta   90.00
_cell.angle_gamma   90.00
#
_symmetry.space_group_name_H-M   'P 1'
#
loop_
_entity.id
_entity.type
_entity.pdbx_description
1 polymer ?
#
loop_
_entity_poly.entity_id
_entity_poly.type
_entity_poly.pdbx_seq_one_letter_code
_entity_poly.pdbx_strand_id
1 'polypeptide(L)' 'MQILSHRGLWTTAEEKNSLQAFCQSFSAGFGTETDVRIIAENWSFLMIFHTRDVFY' A
#
# COMPACT_ATOMS: atom_id res chain seq x y z
N MET A 1 -21.40 -5.56 6.68
CA MET A 1 -19.98 -5.86 6.98
C MET A 1 -19.13 -5.02 6.03
N GLN A 2 -18.22 -4.20 6.53
CA GLN A 2 -17.29 -3.44 5.70
C GLN A 2 -15.99 -4.25 5.57
N ILE A 3 -15.54 -4.49 4.34
CA ILE A 3 -14.33 -5.26 4.04
C ILE A 3 -13.20 -4.29 3.69
N LEU A 4 -12.04 -4.50 4.32
CA LEU A 4 -10.80 -3.82 3.99
C LEU A 4 -9.81 -4.83 3.40
N SER A 5 -9.31 -4.56 2.21
CA SER A 5 -8.26 -5.37 1.58
C SER A 5 -6.89 -5.00 2.19
N HIS A 6 -6.19 -5.98 2.76
CA HIS A 6 -4.89 -5.76 3.38
C HIS A 6 -3.80 -5.53 2.32
N ARG A 7 -3.27 -4.29 2.27
CA ARG A 7 -2.30 -3.77 1.29
C ARG A 7 -2.79 -3.74 -0.15
N GLY A 8 -4.06 -3.43 -0.33
CA GLY A 8 -4.75 -3.58 -1.61
C GLY A 8 -5.28 -4.99 -1.86
N LEU A 9 -5.97 -5.17 -2.97
CA LEU A 9 -6.43 -6.45 -3.47
C LEU A 9 -5.41 -6.92 -4.51
N TRP A 10 -4.72 -8.03 -4.25
CA TRP A 10 -3.60 -8.50 -5.05
C TRP A 10 -3.67 -10.01 -5.26
N THR A 11 -3.10 -10.49 -6.36
CA THR A 11 -2.98 -11.92 -6.68
C THR A 11 -1.57 -12.42 -6.40
N THR A 12 -0.56 -11.59 -6.66
CA THR A 12 0.85 -11.89 -6.36
C THR A 12 1.42 -10.94 -5.29
N ALA A 13 2.49 -11.36 -4.62
CA ALA A 13 3.03 -10.63 -3.48
C ALA A 13 3.62 -9.26 -3.85
N GLU A 14 4.08 -9.11 -5.10
CA GLU A 14 4.72 -7.93 -5.67
C GLU A 14 3.72 -6.79 -5.90
N GLU A 15 2.43 -7.11 -5.99
CA GLU A 15 1.35 -6.14 -6.20
C GLU A 15 0.92 -5.45 -4.89
N LYS A 16 1.38 -5.93 -3.72
CA LYS A 16 1.07 -5.31 -2.42
C LYS A 16 1.47 -3.84 -2.41
N ASN A 17 0.60 -2.99 -1.87
CA ASN A 17 0.81 -1.54 -1.80
C ASN A 17 1.04 -0.87 -3.17
N SER A 18 0.64 -1.51 -4.27
CA SER A 18 0.68 -0.92 -5.61
C SER A 18 -0.62 -0.18 -5.95
N LEU A 19 -0.52 0.76 -6.89
CA LEU A 19 -1.69 1.46 -7.44
C LEU A 19 -2.72 0.46 -8.01
N GLN A 20 -2.24 -0.58 -8.71
CA GLN A 20 -3.09 -1.61 -9.29
C GLN A 20 -3.94 -2.31 -8.22
N ALA A 21 -3.31 -2.71 -7.11
CA ALA A 21 -4.03 -3.39 -6.02
C ALA A 21 -5.07 -2.47 -5.34
N PHE A 22 -4.79 -1.17 -5.26
CA PHE A 22 -5.77 -0.19 -4.77
C PHE A 22 -6.95 -0.03 -5.72
N CYS A 23 -6.69 0.13 -7.02
CA CYS A 23 -7.73 0.21 -8.04
C CYS A 23 -8.63 -1.04 -8.02
N GLN A 24 -8.04 -2.23 -7.87
CA GLN A 24 -8.79 -3.48 -7.74
C GLN A 24 -9.67 -3.52 -6.48
N SER A 25 -9.16 -3.04 -5.34
CA SER A 25 -9.91 -2.95 -4.08
C SER A 25 -11.19 -2.12 -4.25
N PHE A 26 -11.04 -0.92 -4.81
CA PHE A 26 -12.16 0.00 -5.00
C PHE A 26 -13.14 -0.50 -6.06
N SER A 27 -12.64 -1.14 -7.13
CA SER A 27 -13.49 -1.76 -8.16
C SER A 27 -14.34 -2.91 -7.61
N ALA A 28 -13.83 -3.63 -6.61
CA ALA A 28 -14.54 -4.69 -5.90
C ALA A 28 -15.49 -4.18 -4.79
N GLY A 29 -15.55 -2.86 -4.55
CA GLY A 29 -16.38 -2.27 -3.49
C GLY A 29 -15.79 -2.40 -2.08
N PHE A 30 -14.49 -2.68 -1.97
CA PHE A 30 -13.78 -2.77 -0.69
C PHE A 30 -13.07 -1.46 -0.36
N GLY A 31 -12.88 -1.19 0.94
CA GLY A 31 -11.86 -0.24 1.38
C GLY A 31 -10.47 -0.88 1.33
N THR A 32 -9.43 -0.10 1.55
CA THR A 32 -8.04 -0.60 1.50
C THR A 32 -7.27 -0.19 2.74
N GLU A 33 -6.52 -1.13 3.31
CA GLU A 33 -5.48 -0.87 4.30
C GLU A 33 -4.13 -0.75 3.56
N THR A 34 -3.24 0.12 4.03
CA THR A 34 -1.95 0.33 3.41
C THR A 34 -0.91 0.83 4.42
N ASP A 35 0.37 0.54 4.16
CA ASP A 35 1.48 0.93 5.03
C ASP A 35 2.09 2.26 4.58
N VAL A 36 1.90 3.33 5.36
CA VAL A 36 2.50 4.64 5.07
C VAL A 36 3.76 4.85 5.91
N ARG A 37 4.84 5.35 5.28
CA ARG A 37 6.14 5.65 5.91
C ARG A 37 6.61 7.04 5.53
N ILE A 38 7.35 7.67 6.43
CA ILE A 38 8.01 8.96 6.21
C ILE A 38 9.51 8.69 6.03
N ILE A 39 10.11 9.24 4.98
CA ILE A 39 11.56 9.48 4.93
C ILE A 39 11.77 10.91 5.37
N ALA A 40 12.48 11.09 6.47
CA ALA A 40 12.95 12.39 6.92
C ALA A 40 14.46 12.50 6.67
N GLU A 41 14.83 12.94 5.46
CA GLU A 41 16.17 13.44 5.16
C GLU A 41 16.11 14.98 4.99
N ASN A 42 16.95 15.57 4.14
CA ASN A 42 16.96 17.01 3.82
C ASN A 42 15.60 17.53 3.29
N TRP A 43 14.75 16.62 2.77
CA TRP A 43 13.35 16.85 2.45
C TRP A 43 12.51 15.71 3.04
N SER A 44 11.28 16.01 3.46
CA SER A 44 10.36 14.99 3.97
C SER A 44 9.49 14.43 2.85
N PHE A 45 9.58 13.12 2.60
CA PHE A 45 8.75 12.41 1.62
C PHE A 45 7.84 11.40 2.32
N LEU A 46 6.60 11.30 1.85
CA LEU A 46 5.65 10.27 2.25
C LEU A 46 5.70 9.13 1.22
N MET A 47 5.81 7.90 1.67
CA MET A 47 5.80 6.73 0.80
C MET A 47 4.87 5.66 1.32
N ILE A 48 4.48 4.76 0.43
CA ILE A 48 3.67 3.60 0.75
C ILE A 48 4.53 2.34 0.57
N PHE A 49 4.95 1.72 1.67
CA PHE A 49 5.79 0.52 1.63
C PHE A 49 5.76 -0.25 2.95
N HIS A 50 5.77 -1.58 2.87
CA HIS A 50 5.64 -2.40 4.08
C HIS A 50 6.96 -2.68 4.82
N THR A 51 8.04 -3.00 4.13
CA THR A 51 9.31 -3.35 4.81
C THR A 51 10.11 -2.10 5.19
N ARG A 52 10.96 -2.20 6.22
CA ARG A 52 11.91 -1.14 6.60
C ARG A 52 13.21 -1.19 5.78
N ASP A 53 13.46 -2.29 5.09
CA ASP A 53 14.73 -2.61 4.41
C ASP A 53 14.84 -2.08 2.98
N VAL A 54 14.05 -1.06 2.63
CA VAL A 54 13.98 -0.50 1.26
C VAL A 54 15.06 0.57 1.04
N PHE A 55 15.70 1.05 2.12
CA PHE A 55 16.74 2.06 2.09
C PHE A 55 18.07 1.43 2.49
N TYR A 56 18.91 1.15 1.50
CA TYR A 56 20.35 0.94 1.65
C TYR A 56 21.08 2.25 1.36
#